data_AF-A0A3M6QV99-F1
#
_entry.id   AF-A0A3M6QV99-F1
#
_cell.length_a   1.000
_cell.length_b   1.000
_cell.length_c   1.000
_cell.angle_alpha   90.00
_cell.angle_beta   90.00
_cell.angle_gamma   90.00
#
_symmetry.space_group_name_H-M   'P 1'
#
loop_
_entity.id
_entity.type
_entity.pdbx_description
1 polymer ?
#
loop_
_entity_poly.entity_id
_entity_poly.type
_entity_poly.pdbx_seq_one_letter_code
_entity_poly.pdbx_strand_id
1 'polypeptide(L)'
;MSGLTANNSARIDTPEGGHGVQIDDLAIVVDRRKEIARDFYSRSGMPEYKIDGHLAGIDFKKPVDVVELKKGTVLTQYQVPGSDQGNYYSLAIDRATPGSLGISPQAMERTSGLIVDKVPNFYIVDNPTEALRSTAASIQDTWSIPGRSIATQGGATQFYIPNKTRILPK
;
A
#
# COMPACT_ATOMS: atom_id res chain seq x y z
N MET A 1 60.71 7.42 -9.28
CA MET A 1 59.97 6.26 -8.78
C MET A 1 58.52 6.64 -8.67
N SER A 2 57.68 6.03 -9.50
CA SER A 2 56.23 6.24 -9.55
C SER A 2 55.53 5.59 -8.36
N GLY A 3 54.40 6.16 -7.95
CA GLY A 3 53.44 5.52 -7.05
C GLY A 3 52.06 6.15 -7.22
N LEU A 4 51.28 5.61 -8.15
CA LEU A 4 49.85 5.90 -8.36
C LEU A 4 49.00 5.24 -7.26
N THR A 5 47.94 5.96 -6.89
CA THR A 5 46.61 5.57 -6.35
C THR A 5 46.23 4.09 -6.22
N ALA A 6 45.51 3.77 -5.14
CA ALA A 6 44.41 2.80 -5.17
C ALA A 6 43.29 3.17 -4.16
N ASN A 7 42.09 3.39 -4.72
CA ASN A 7 40.83 3.63 -4.06
C ASN A 7 40.25 2.27 -3.62
N ASN A 8 39.91 2.10 -2.34
CA ASN A 8 39.52 0.79 -1.79
C ASN A 8 38.00 0.60 -1.88
N SER A 9 37.50 0.16 -3.03
CA SER A 9 36.16 -0.43 -3.15
C SER A 9 36.27 -1.93 -2.87
N ALA A 10 35.75 -2.37 -1.73
CA ALA A 10 35.68 -3.78 -1.37
C ALA A 10 34.75 -4.52 -2.36
N ARG A 11 35.33 -5.37 -3.20
CA ARG A 11 34.62 -6.40 -3.96
C ARG A 11 34.61 -7.67 -3.13
N ILE A 12 33.42 -8.19 -2.85
CA ILE A 12 33.25 -9.57 -2.37
C ILE A 12 32.99 -10.40 -3.62
N ASP A 13 33.96 -11.23 -4.00
CA ASP A 13 33.80 -12.24 -5.04
C ASP A 13 32.91 -13.37 -4.51
N THR A 14 31.79 -13.62 -5.18
CA THR A 14 31.09 -14.91 -5.12
C THR A 14 30.98 -15.48 -6.52
N PRO A 15 31.35 -16.76 -6.72
CA PRO A 15 31.18 -17.41 -8.02
C PRO A 15 29.72 -17.87 -8.18
N GLU A 16 29.27 -17.85 -9.43
CA GLU A 16 28.03 -18.43 -9.98
C GLU A 16 26.72 -17.62 -9.87
N GLY A 17 26.36 -17.00 -11.00
CA GLY A 17 25.10 -17.35 -11.69
C GLY A 17 23.80 -16.66 -11.29
N GLY A 18 23.80 -15.70 -10.39
CA GLY A 18 22.63 -14.85 -10.12
C GLY A 18 22.98 -13.38 -10.30
N HIS A 19 22.32 -12.68 -11.23
CA HIS A 19 22.31 -11.22 -11.22
C HIS A 19 21.57 -10.76 -9.95
N GLY A 20 22.29 -10.74 -8.83
CA GLY A 20 21.87 -10.06 -7.62
C GLY A 20 21.70 -8.59 -7.97
N VAL A 21 20.49 -8.08 -7.78
CA VAL A 21 20.15 -6.66 -7.93
C VAL A 21 21.15 -5.88 -7.08
N GLN A 22 22.00 -5.04 -7.70
CA GLN A 22 22.97 -4.25 -6.95
C GLN A 22 22.20 -3.25 -6.07
N ILE A 23 22.78 -2.81 -4.95
CA ILE A 23 22.10 -1.89 -4.02
C ILE A 23 21.62 -0.61 -4.72
N ASP A 24 22.39 -0.12 -5.69
CA ASP A 24 22.03 1.03 -6.52
C ASP A 24 20.81 0.74 -7.42
N ASP A 25 20.70 -0.48 -7.96
CA ASP A 25 19.53 -0.91 -8.73
C ASP A 25 18.27 -0.95 -7.86
N LEU A 26 18.38 -1.38 -6.60
CA LEU A 26 17.24 -1.42 -5.69
C LEU A 26 16.76 -0.01 -5.34
N ALA A 27 17.66 0.94 -5.11
CA ALA A 27 17.30 2.33 -4.85
C ALA A 27 16.56 2.95 -6.06
N ILE A 28 17.09 2.75 -7.27
CA ILE A 28 16.46 3.19 -8.52
C ILE A 28 15.05 2.58 -8.67
N VAL A 29 14.90 1.28 -8.39
CA VAL A 29 13.60 0.59 -8.45
C VAL A 29 12.62 1.13 -7.42
N VAL A 30 13.08 1.40 -6.19
CA VAL A 30 12.25 1.97 -5.13
C VAL A 30 11.76 3.37 -5.51
N ASP A 31 12.63 4.23 -6.03
CA ASP A 31 12.25 5.60 -6.39
C ASP A 31 11.28 5.62 -7.56
N ARG A 32 11.49 4.77 -8.58
CA ARG A 32 10.53 4.59 -9.67
C ARG A 32 9.15 4.14 -9.18
N ARG A 33 9.08 3.25 -8.19
CA ARG A 33 7.81 2.79 -7.60
C ARG A 33 7.10 3.90 -6.81
N LYS A 34 7.86 4.76 -6.12
CA LYS A 34 7.30 5.95 -5.46
C LYS A 34 6.73 6.91 -6.50
N GLU A 35 7.43 7.15 -7.60
CA GLU A 35 6.95 7.99 -8.70
C GLU A 35 5.64 7.46 -9.29
N ILE A 36 5.55 6.16 -9.57
CA ILE A 36 4.31 5.52 -10.06
C ILE A 36 3.15 5.76 -9.10
N ALA A 37 3.34 5.53 -7.79
CA ALA A 37 2.29 5.75 -6.80
C ALA A 37 1.90 7.24 -6.69
N ARG A 38 2.89 8.13 -6.64
CA ARG A 38 2.68 9.59 -6.54
C ARG A 38 1.90 10.12 -7.73
N ASP A 39 2.31 9.75 -8.94
CA ASP A 39 1.62 10.11 -10.18
C ASP A 39 0.18 9.58 -10.18
N PHE A 40 -0.02 8.31 -9.83
CA PHE A 40 -1.36 7.72 -9.76
C PHE A 40 -2.27 8.46 -8.78
N TYR A 41 -1.78 8.80 -7.58
CA TYR A 41 -2.55 9.58 -6.61
C TYR A 41 -2.88 10.98 -7.13
N SER A 42 -1.89 11.68 -7.68
CA SER A 42 -2.05 13.04 -8.21
C SER A 42 -3.09 13.09 -9.32
N ARG A 43 -2.96 12.24 -10.35
CA ARG A 43 -3.89 12.19 -11.49
C ARG A 43 -5.28 11.64 -11.13
N SER A 44 -5.40 10.94 -10.00
CA SER A 44 -6.68 10.52 -9.41
C SER A 44 -7.41 11.65 -8.66
N GLY A 45 -6.81 12.86 -8.59
CA GLY A 45 -7.36 14.01 -7.89
C GLY A 45 -7.12 14.00 -6.38
N MET A 46 -6.18 13.18 -5.88
CA MET A 46 -5.78 13.26 -4.47
C MET A 46 -5.09 14.60 -4.20
N PRO A 47 -5.52 15.35 -3.17
CA PRO A 47 -4.83 16.58 -2.79
C PRO A 47 -3.38 16.32 -2.39
N GLU A 48 -2.45 17.14 -2.87
CA GLU A 48 -1.00 16.98 -2.67
C GLU A 48 -0.62 16.75 -1.20
N TYR A 49 -1.22 17.52 -0.28
CA TYR A 49 -0.95 17.43 1.16
C TYR A 49 -1.31 16.08 1.80
N LYS A 50 -2.08 15.23 1.11
CA LYS A 50 -2.42 13.87 1.57
C LYS A 50 -1.47 12.82 1.00
N ILE A 51 -0.86 13.08 -0.14
CA ILE A 51 -0.15 12.05 -0.92
C ILE A 51 0.97 11.42 -0.10
N ASP A 52 1.78 12.22 0.61
CA ASP A 52 2.89 11.69 1.40
C ASP A 52 2.42 10.73 2.51
N GLY A 53 1.27 11.00 3.13
CA GLY A 53 0.66 10.11 4.11
C GLY A 53 0.18 8.78 3.50
N HIS A 54 -0.32 8.81 2.27
CA HIS A 54 -0.69 7.60 1.54
C HIS A 54 0.53 6.81 1.05
N LEU A 55 1.59 7.49 0.61
CA LEU A 55 2.86 6.86 0.23
C LEU A 55 3.51 6.15 1.41
N ALA A 56 3.41 6.70 2.63
CA ALA A 56 3.94 6.06 3.84
C ALA A 56 3.33 4.67 4.10
N GLY A 57 2.10 4.42 3.64
CA GLY A 57 1.41 3.14 3.77
C GLY A 57 1.86 2.06 2.76
N ILE A 58 2.82 2.32 1.89
CA ILE A 58 3.27 1.40 0.83
C ILE A 58 4.69 0.89 1.10
N ASP A 59 4.89 -0.43 1.02
CA ASP A 59 6.23 -1.03 1.00
C ASP A 59 6.82 -0.97 -0.43
N PHE A 60 7.61 0.06 -0.71
CA PHE A 60 8.26 0.25 -2.02
C PHE A 60 9.38 -0.77 -2.33
N LYS A 61 9.78 -1.61 -1.36
CA LYS A 61 10.65 -2.77 -1.66
C LYS A 61 9.90 -3.85 -2.43
N LYS A 62 8.57 -3.81 -2.41
CA LYS A 62 7.68 -4.69 -3.19
C LYS A 62 7.18 -3.98 -4.46
N PRO A 63 6.71 -4.73 -5.47
CA PRO A 63 6.15 -4.14 -6.68
C PRO A 63 5.00 -3.17 -6.41
N VAL A 64 4.96 -2.09 -7.20
CA VAL A 64 3.88 -1.11 -7.24
C VAL A 64 3.53 -0.93 -8.70
N ASP A 65 2.30 -1.30 -9.06
CA ASP A 65 1.86 -1.33 -10.44
C ASP A 65 0.47 -0.72 -10.57
N VAL A 66 0.23 -0.05 -11.69
CA VAL A 66 -1.12 0.32 -12.11
C VAL A 66 -1.71 -0.86 -12.86
N VAL A 67 -2.85 -1.36 -12.40
CA VAL A 67 -3.51 -2.56 -12.94
C VAL A 67 -4.96 -2.28 -13.28
N GLU A 68 -5.53 -3.06 -14.19
CA GLU A 68 -6.97 -3.10 -14.41
C GLU A 68 -7.59 -4.28 -13.64
N LEU A 69 -8.52 -3.98 -12.74
CA LEU A 69 -9.36 -4.98 -12.10
C LEU A 69 -10.55 -5.29 -13.01
N LYS A 70 -10.78 -6.57 -13.26
CA LYS A 70 -11.84 -7.04 -14.15
C LYS A 70 -13.21 -6.98 -13.46
N LYS A 71 -14.28 -6.85 -14.26
CA LYS A 71 -15.65 -7.03 -13.78
C LYS A 71 -15.78 -8.39 -13.08
N GLY A 72 -16.49 -8.39 -11.95
CA GLY A 72 -16.72 -9.59 -11.15
C GLY A 72 -15.63 -9.89 -10.11
N THR A 73 -14.50 -9.17 -10.12
CA THR A 73 -13.51 -9.28 -9.05
C THR A 73 -14.15 -8.92 -7.71
N VAL A 74 -14.02 -9.83 -6.73
CA VAL A 74 -14.58 -9.64 -5.38
C VAL A 74 -13.50 -9.06 -4.48
N LEU A 75 -13.84 -7.96 -3.83
CA LEU A 75 -12.97 -7.19 -2.97
C LEU A 75 -13.49 -7.22 -1.53
N THR A 76 -12.59 -6.95 -0.60
CA THR A 76 -12.90 -6.72 0.82
C THR A 76 -12.33 -5.37 1.25
N GLN A 77 -13.08 -4.67 2.10
CA GLN A 77 -12.63 -3.45 2.76
C GLN A 77 -13.04 -3.49 4.23
N TYR A 78 -12.10 -3.18 5.12
CA TYR A 78 -12.39 -3.02 6.55
C TYR A 78 -12.84 -1.59 6.84
N GLN A 79 -13.98 -1.45 7.52
CA GLN A 79 -14.61 -0.16 7.81
C GLN A 79 -15.13 -0.14 9.24
N VAL A 80 -15.23 1.06 9.81
CA VAL A 80 -16.07 1.27 10.99
C VAL A 80 -17.51 0.89 10.61
N PRO A 81 -18.24 0.12 11.44
CA PRO A 81 -19.61 -0.30 11.15
C PRO A 81 -20.49 0.89 10.72
N GLY A 82 -21.19 0.73 9.59
CA GLY A 82 -22.08 1.78 9.04
C GLY A 82 -21.38 2.99 8.40
N SER A 83 -20.05 3.02 8.34
CA SER A 83 -19.32 4.11 7.67
C SER A 83 -19.29 3.96 6.15
N ASP A 84 -19.08 5.09 5.47
CA ASP A 84 -18.96 5.15 4.02
C ASP A 84 -17.80 4.30 3.48
N GLN A 85 -17.97 3.85 2.25
CA GLN A 85 -16.95 3.17 1.45
C GLN A 85 -15.71 4.06 1.26
N GLY A 86 -14.55 3.53 1.62
CA GLY A 86 -13.22 4.10 1.38
C GLY A 86 -12.63 3.71 0.03
N ASN A 87 -11.39 4.12 -0.23
CA ASN A 87 -10.73 3.87 -1.53
C ASN A 87 -9.75 2.68 -1.52
N TYR A 88 -9.53 2.05 -0.37
CA TYR A 88 -8.58 0.94 -0.22
C TYR A 88 -9.29 -0.39 -0.08
N TYR A 89 -8.79 -1.40 -0.79
CA TYR A 89 -9.39 -2.74 -0.85
C TYR A 89 -8.29 -3.81 -0.85
N SER A 90 -8.66 -5.03 -0.50
CA SER A 90 -7.90 -6.25 -0.80
C SER A 90 -8.74 -7.18 -1.66
N LEU A 91 -8.15 -8.19 -2.30
CA LEU A 91 -8.98 -9.26 -2.87
C LEU A 91 -9.62 -10.05 -1.73
N ALA A 92 -10.88 -10.44 -1.89
CA ALA A 92 -11.56 -11.22 -0.86
C ALA A 92 -10.93 -12.61 -0.66
N ILE A 93 -10.34 -13.17 -1.72
CA ILE A 93 -9.67 -14.48 -1.66
C ILE A 93 -8.40 -14.45 -0.80
N ASP A 94 -7.75 -13.29 -0.67
CA ASP A 94 -6.49 -13.15 0.08
C ASP A 94 -6.71 -13.21 1.59
N ARG A 95 -7.96 -13.01 2.06
CA ARG A 95 -8.34 -13.01 3.48
C ARG A 95 -7.42 -12.14 4.34
N ALA A 96 -6.99 -11.00 3.79
CA ALA A 96 -6.18 -10.03 4.50
C ALA A 96 -6.88 -9.57 5.78
N THR A 97 -6.10 -9.22 6.81
CA THR A 97 -6.60 -8.69 8.08
C THR A 97 -6.28 -7.20 8.17
N PRO A 98 -6.90 -6.43 9.09
CA PRO A 98 -6.55 -5.02 9.26
C PRO A 98 -5.04 -4.81 9.47
N GLY A 99 -4.43 -5.60 10.36
CA GLY A 99 -3.01 -5.50 10.68
C GLY A 99 -2.10 -5.80 9.51
N SER A 100 -2.44 -6.78 8.65
CA SER A 100 -1.65 -7.05 7.44
C SER A 100 -1.87 -6.00 6.33
N LEU A 101 -2.95 -5.23 6.40
CA LEU A 101 -3.24 -4.08 5.52
C LEU A 101 -2.67 -2.75 6.06
N GLY A 102 -1.88 -2.77 7.13
CA GLY A 102 -1.27 -1.56 7.67
C GLY A 102 -2.26 -0.66 8.43
N ILE A 103 -3.39 -1.20 8.89
CA ILE A 103 -4.41 -0.45 9.64
C ILE A 103 -4.76 -1.15 10.97
N SER A 104 -5.15 -0.36 11.96
CA SER A 104 -5.67 -0.88 13.23
C SER A 104 -6.97 -1.69 13.00
N PRO A 105 -7.18 -2.82 13.70
CA PRO A 105 -8.44 -3.55 13.68
C PRO A 105 -9.59 -2.78 14.33
N GLN A 106 -9.28 -1.76 15.12
CA GLN A 106 -10.25 -0.89 15.78
C GLN A 106 -10.12 0.55 15.30
N ALA A 107 -11.21 1.30 15.38
CA ALA A 107 -11.20 2.74 15.16
C ALA A 107 -12.23 3.41 16.07
N MET A 108 -12.04 4.72 16.29
CA MET A 108 -13.05 5.54 16.96
C MET A 108 -14.17 5.85 15.97
N GLU A 109 -15.40 5.44 16.28
CA GLU A 109 -16.59 5.87 15.55
C GLU A 109 -16.84 7.35 15.86
N ARG A 110 -16.98 8.16 14.82
CA ARG A 110 -16.89 9.63 14.95
C ARG A 110 -18.06 10.26 15.69
N THR A 111 -19.24 9.65 15.61
CA THR A 111 -20.49 10.21 16.17
C THR A 111 -20.58 9.95 17.67
N SER A 112 -20.31 8.73 18.09
CA SER A 112 -20.40 8.24 19.47
C SER A 112 -19.09 8.41 20.25
N GLY A 113 -17.96 8.54 19.56
CA GLY A 113 -16.63 8.54 20.19
C GLY A 113 -16.19 7.18 20.74
N LEU A 114 -16.99 6.12 20.52
CA LEU A 114 -16.66 4.78 20.98
C LEU A 114 -15.59 4.15 20.09
N ILE A 115 -14.69 3.39 20.71
CA ILE A 115 -13.76 2.53 19.98
C ILE A 115 -14.51 1.25 19.62
N VAL A 116 -14.56 0.95 18.34
CA VAL A 116 -15.27 -0.21 17.79
C VAL A 116 -14.36 -1.01 16.86
N ASP A 117 -14.65 -2.30 16.73
CA ASP A 117 -13.98 -3.16 15.76
C ASP A 117 -14.41 -2.79 14.35
N LYS A 118 -13.44 -2.69 13.44
CA LYS A 118 -13.71 -2.57 12.01
C LYS A 118 -14.24 -3.90 11.50
N VAL A 119 -15.29 -3.85 10.69
CA VAL A 119 -15.92 -5.03 10.08
C VAL A 119 -15.49 -5.14 8.62
N PRO A 120 -15.30 -6.37 8.09
CA PRO A 120 -15.08 -6.58 6.67
C PRO A 120 -16.40 -6.41 5.91
N ASN A 121 -16.41 -5.52 4.92
CA ASN A 121 -17.47 -5.42 3.91
C ASN A 121 -16.96 -5.95 2.58
N PHE A 122 -17.86 -6.61 1.84
CA PHE A 122 -17.55 -7.20 0.55
C PHE A 122 -18.09 -6.34 -0.59
N TYR A 123 -17.29 -6.22 -1.63
CA TYR A 123 -17.61 -5.44 -2.81
C TYR A 123 -17.33 -6.24 -4.06
N ILE A 124 -17.91 -5.81 -5.18
CA ILE A 124 -17.68 -6.37 -6.49
C ILE A 124 -17.38 -5.26 -7.50
N VAL A 125 -16.38 -5.51 -8.35
CA VAL A 125 -16.08 -4.63 -9.48
C VAL A 125 -17.20 -4.78 -10.51
N ASP A 126 -17.98 -3.73 -10.75
CA ASP A 126 -19.08 -3.76 -11.73
C ASP A 126 -18.61 -3.49 -13.16
N ASN A 127 -17.58 -2.64 -13.32
CA ASN A 127 -16.97 -2.36 -14.61
C ASN A 127 -15.45 -2.40 -14.48
N PRO A 128 -14.71 -2.83 -15.52
CA PRO A 128 -13.26 -2.79 -15.49
C PRO A 128 -12.76 -1.42 -14.99
N THR A 129 -11.87 -1.45 -14.00
CA THR A 129 -11.41 -0.23 -13.36
C THR A 129 -9.93 -0.29 -13.07
N GLU A 130 -9.27 0.82 -13.30
CA GLU A 130 -7.89 1.00 -12.96
C GLU A 130 -7.72 1.10 -11.43
N ALA A 131 -6.63 0.54 -10.92
CA ALA A 131 -6.28 0.53 -9.51
C ALA A 131 -4.76 0.59 -9.35
N LEU A 132 -4.30 1.22 -8.27
CA LEU A 132 -2.92 1.10 -7.82
C LEU A 132 -2.79 -0.13 -6.95
N ARG A 133 -2.09 -1.16 -7.44
CA ARG A 133 -1.75 -2.36 -6.67
C ARG A 133 -0.42 -2.13 -5.95
N SER A 134 -0.40 -2.41 -4.65
CA SER A 134 0.82 -2.31 -3.83
C SER A 134 0.80 -3.30 -2.67
N THR A 135 1.91 -3.39 -1.93
CA THR A 135 1.98 -4.08 -0.64
C THR A 135 1.90 -3.06 0.50
N ALA A 136 1.11 -3.34 1.52
CA ALA A 136 1.03 -2.50 2.72
C ALA A 136 2.35 -2.48 3.48
N ALA A 137 2.81 -1.30 3.89
CA ALA A 137 3.96 -1.15 4.77
C ALA A 137 3.63 -1.62 6.19
N SER A 138 4.64 -2.10 6.92
CA SER A 138 4.57 -2.12 8.39
C SER A 138 4.69 -0.68 8.88
N ILE A 139 3.63 -0.17 9.50
CA ILE A 139 3.54 1.23 9.93
C ILE A 139 2.81 1.34 11.27
N GLN A 140 2.93 2.52 11.88
CA GLN A 140 2.13 2.94 13.02
C GLN A 140 0.83 3.59 12.54
N ASP A 141 -0.32 2.94 12.76
CA ASP A 141 -1.62 3.57 12.57
C ASP A 141 -1.85 4.58 13.70
N THR A 142 -1.80 5.87 13.34
CA THR A 142 -1.98 7.01 14.24
C THR A 142 -3.29 7.76 13.99
N TRP A 143 -4.12 7.26 13.07
CA TRP A 143 -5.29 7.96 12.55
C TRP A 143 -6.61 7.28 12.88
N SER A 144 -6.61 5.97 13.16
CA SER A 144 -7.83 5.22 13.48
C SER A 144 -8.40 5.56 14.86
N ILE A 145 -7.54 5.81 15.86
CA ILE A 145 -7.94 6.16 17.22
C ILE A 145 -7.10 7.36 17.68
N PRO A 146 -7.69 8.55 17.89
CA PRO A 146 -6.95 9.73 18.30
C PRO A 146 -6.10 9.51 19.55
N GLY A 147 -4.85 9.98 19.52
CA GLY A 147 -3.90 9.85 20.63
C GLY A 147 -3.30 8.45 20.80
N ARG A 148 -3.60 7.50 19.91
CA ARG A 148 -2.99 6.16 19.92
C ARG A 148 -2.12 5.95 18.68
N SER A 149 -1.07 5.15 18.86
CA SER A 149 -0.19 4.66 17.80
C SER A 149 -0.21 3.15 17.86
N ILE A 150 -0.77 2.50 16.84
CA ILE A 150 -0.97 1.04 16.80
C ILE A 150 -0.05 0.45 15.75
N ALA A 151 0.87 -0.42 16.18
CA ALA A 151 1.78 -1.09 15.28
C ALA A 151 1.03 -2.10 14.41
N THR A 152 1.32 -2.06 13.11
CA THR A 152 0.70 -2.96 12.12
C THR A 152 1.79 -3.75 11.40
N GLN A 153 1.47 -4.98 11.04
CA GLN A 153 2.41 -5.89 10.39
C GLN A 153 2.67 -5.49 8.94
N GLY A 154 1.66 -4.95 8.25
CA GLY A 154 1.72 -4.78 6.80
C GLY A 154 1.87 -6.12 6.06
N GLY A 155 2.29 -6.05 4.79
CA GLY A 155 2.65 -7.20 3.97
C GLY A 155 1.53 -7.77 3.09
N ALA A 156 0.26 -7.40 3.31
CA ALA A 156 -0.81 -7.80 2.40
C ALA A 156 -0.86 -6.93 1.14
N THR A 157 -1.38 -7.51 0.06
CA THR A 157 -1.70 -6.74 -1.16
C THR A 157 -2.89 -5.83 -0.90
N GLN A 158 -2.77 -4.59 -1.33
CA GLN A 158 -3.83 -3.60 -1.29
C GLN A 158 -4.01 -2.93 -2.66
N PHE A 159 -5.23 -2.47 -2.91
CA PHE A 159 -5.64 -1.77 -4.11
C PHE A 159 -6.23 -0.43 -3.72
N TYR A 160 -5.62 0.65 -4.18
CA TYR A 160 -6.27 1.96 -4.15
C TYR A 160 -7.07 2.15 -5.44
N ILE A 161 -8.38 2.34 -5.29
CA ILE A 161 -9.32 2.52 -6.41
C ILE A 161 -9.98 3.90 -6.24
N PRO A 162 -9.68 4.87 -7.11
CA PRO A 162 -10.16 6.24 -6.94
C PRO A 162 -11.64 6.37 -7.28
N ASN A 163 -12.11 5.67 -8.32
CA ASN A 163 -13.50 5.71 -8.73
C ASN A 163 -14.33 4.61 -8.05
N LYS A 164 -14.77 4.88 -6.82
CA LYS A 164 -15.62 3.96 -6.03
C LYS A 164 -16.96 3.63 -6.69
N THR A 165 -17.46 4.46 -7.61
CA THR A 165 -18.76 4.19 -8.28
C THR A 165 -18.74 2.91 -9.13
N ARG A 166 -17.54 2.39 -9.46
CA ARG A 166 -17.35 1.11 -10.15
C ARG A 166 -17.26 -0.09 -9.20
N ILE A 167 -17.32 0.15 -7.89
CA ILE A 167 -17.14 -0.84 -6.84
C ILE A 167 -18.42 -0.90 -6.01
N LEU A 168 -19.27 -1.87 -6.29
CA LEU A 168 -20.60 -1.97 -5.69
C LEU A 168 -20.58 -2.89 -4.46
N PRO A 169 -21.42 -2.66 -3.45
CA PRO A 169 -21.66 -3.63 -2.39
C PRO A 169 -22.05 -5.00 -2.97
N LYS A 170 -21.52 -6.08 -2.39
CA LYS A 170 -21.83 -7.46 -2.79
C LYS A 170 -22.83 -8.11 -1.84
#